data_AF-A0A512NL20-F1
#
_entry.id   AF-A0A512NL20-F1
#
_cell.length_a   1.000
_cell.length_b   1.000
_cell.length_c   1.000
_cell.angle_alpha   90.00
_cell.angle_beta   90.00
_cell.angle_gamma   90.00
#
_symmetry.space_group_name_H-M   'P 1'
#
loop_
_entity.id
_entity.type
_entity.pdbx_description
1 polymer ?
#
loop_
_entity_poly.entity_id
_entity_poly.type
_entity_poly.pdbx_seq_one_letter_code
_entity_poly.pdbx_strand_id
1 'polypeptide(L)'
;MHREAVAKRLVAEAAHRQVIVFTHELAFLFELNRAADSAQSRPQLAISSVARGTDKAGFARSEPPFKARRVRDIAASLTNQLANERYHFEQGNEDEWRKTVKSISGTLRDTWEIAVEEVVGHVIRRLSNEVKTRDLVKLTAITVADCRAMRDGFGRCSQLLHSAAAVLNRPPPRPEALVAEIDALSAWADDLRQRQSAVTLP
;
A
#
# COMPACT_ATOMS: atom_id res chain seq x y z
N MET A 1 25.78 -7.32 -0.41
CA MET A 1 26.55 -6.13 0.02
C MET A 1 26.72 -5.06 -1.08
N HIS A 2 26.22 -5.23 -2.32
CA HIS A 2 26.44 -4.26 -3.41
C HIS A 2 25.23 -3.40 -3.82
N ARG A 3 23.99 -3.76 -3.45
CA ARG A 3 22.78 -3.06 -3.90
C ARG A 3 22.71 -1.59 -3.46
N GLU A 4 22.96 -1.34 -2.18
CA GLU A 4 22.92 0.02 -1.62
C GLU A 4 23.96 0.95 -2.27
N ALA A 5 25.20 0.47 -2.45
CA ALA A 5 26.25 1.26 -3.09
C ALA A 5 25.92 1.59 -4.55
N VAL A 6 25.36 0.63 -5.28
CA VAL A 6 24.90 0.84 -6.67
C VAL A 6 23.73 1.83 -6.68
N ALA A 7 22.74 1.70 -5.80
CA ALA A 7 21.61 2.61 -5.71
C ALA A 7 22.05 4.05 -5.44
N LYS A 8 22.94 4.27 -4.46
CA LYS A 8 23.51 5.60 -4.16
C LYS A 8 24.21 6.21 -5.37
N ARG A 9 25.01 5.42 -6.09
CA ARG A 9 25.72 5.89 -7.27
C ARG A 9 24.76 6.24 -8.42
N LEU A 10 23.73 5.42 -8.66
CA LEU A 10 22.72 5.71 -9.67
C LEU A 10 21.92 6.97 -9.35
N VAL A 11 21.55 7.19 -8.08
CA VAL A 11 20.87 8.40 -7.64
C VAL A 11 21.76 9.64 -7.78
N ALA A 12 23.05 9.54 -7.45
CA ALA A 12 24.00 10.63 -7.66
C ALA A 12 24.15 10.96 -9.15
N GLU A 13 24.27 9.96 -10.02
CA GLU A 13 24.29 10.14 -11.48
C GLU A 13 23.00 10.77 -12.02
N ALA A 14 21.84 10.43 -11.42
CA ALA A 14 20.54 10.97 -11.80
C ALA A 14 20.40 12.49 -11.58
N ALA A 15 21.28 13.09 -10.76
CA ALA A 15 21.35 14.55 -10.61
C ALA A 15 21.98 15.24 -11.83
N HIS A 16 22.75 14.51 -12.64
CA HIS A 16 23.47 15.06 -13.79
C HIS A 16 22.86 14.66 -15.14
N ARG A 17 22.14 13.54 -15.19
CA ARG A 17 21.52 13.01 -16.42
C ARG A 17 20.34 12.11 -16.11
N GLN A 18 19.49 11.85 -17.10
CA GLN A 18 18.42 10.86 -16.95
C GLN A 18 19.02 9.45 -16.77
N VAL A 19 18.57 8.76 -15.72
CA VAL A 19 18.93 7.37 -15.43
C VAL A 19 17.64 6.54 -15.43
N ILE A 20 17.56 5.57 -16.32
CA ILE A 20 16.45 4.62 -16.40
C ILE A 20 16.94 3.27 -15.88
N VAL A 21 16.27 2.73 -14.86
CA VAL A 21 16.63 1.46 -14.24
C VAL A 21 15.53 0.44 -14.50
N PHE A 22 15.88 -0.66 -15.19
CA PHE A 22 15.02 -1.83 -15.29
C PHE A 22 15.44 -2.84 -14.22
N THR A 23 14.51 -3.21 -13.34
CA THR A 23 14.75 -4.21 -12.30
C THR A 23 13.51 -5.07 -12.08
N HIS A 24 13.73 -6.36 -11.84
CA HIS A 24 12.71 -7.28 -11.32
C HIS A 24 12.81 -7.42 -9.79
N GLU A 25 13.81 -6.78 -9.18
CA GLU A 25 14.12 -6.93 -7.77
C GLU A 25 13.52 -5.79 -6.95
N LEU A 26 12.49 -6.10 -6.15
CA LEU A 26 11.81 -5.11 -5.30
C LEU A 26 12.72 -4.51 -4.22
N ALA A 27 13.65 -5.30 -3.68
CA ALA A 27 14.63 -4.82 -2.71
C ALA A 27 15.47 -3.67 -3.31
N PHE A 28 15.87 -3.80 -4.58
CA PHE A 28 16.65 -2.77 -5.24
C PHE A 28 15.84 -1.49 -5.51
N LEU A 29 14.54 -1.62 -5.82
CA LEU A 29 13.64 -0.47 -5.90
C LEU A 29 13.56 0.28 -4.55
N PHE A 30 13.49 -0.43 -3.43
CA PHE A 30 13.48 0.19 -2.12
C PHE A 30 14.81 0.88 -1.78
N GLU A 31 15.95 0.29 -2.18
CA GLU A 31 17.26 0.93 -2.03
C GLU A 31 17.38 2.21 -2.87
N LEU A 32 16.85 2.22 -4.10
CA LEU A 32 16.81 3.43 -4.95
C LEU A 32 15.95 4.53 -4.33
N ASN A 33 14.75 4.19 -3.84
CA ASN A 33 13.90 5.14 -3.12
C ASN A 33 14.60 5.71 -1.89
N ARG A 34 15.22 4.86 -1.07
CA ARG A 34 15.95 5.29 0.13
C ARG A 34 17.12 6.21 -0.20
N ALA A 35 17.91 5.85 -1.22
CA ALA A 35 19.02 6.67 -1.69
C ALA A 35 18.55 8.02 -2.21
N ALA A 36 17.43 8.07 -2.94
CA ALA A 36 16.83 9.31 -3.44
C ALA A 36 16.28 10.19 -2.30
N ASP A 37 15.61 9.60 -1.29
CA ASP A 37 15.11 10.31 -0.11
C ASP A 37 16.26 10.88 0.75
N SER A 38 17.44 10.25 0.74
CA SER A 38 18.61 10.67 1.52
C SER A 38 19.57 11.59 0.75
N ALA A 39 19.31 11.83 -0.54
CA ALA A 39 20.15 12.68 -1.37
C ALA A 39 19.95 14.16 -1.01
N GLN A 40 21.04 14.94 -1.03
CA GLN A 40 20.99 16.38 -0.73
C GLN A 40 20.09 17.15 -1.72
N SER A 41 20.13 16.75 -3.00
CA SER A 41 19.15 17.15 -4.00
C SER A 41 18.43 15.91 -4.48
N ARG A 42 17.14 15.80 -4.12
CA ARG A 42 16.33 14.66 -4.50
C ARG A 42 16.05 14.72 -6.01
N PRO A 43 16.50 13.74 -6.82
CA PRO A 43 16.15 13.70 -8.23
C PRO A 43 14.65 13.44 -8.40
N GLN A 44 14.09 13.91 -9.52
CA GLN A 44 12.74 13.53 -9.91
C GLN A 44 12.70 12.01 -10.13
N LEU A 45 11.85 11.32 -9.36
CA LEU A 45 11.74 9.88 -9.40
C LEU A 45 10.35 9.48 -9.88
N ALA A 46 10.31 8.80 -11.03
CA ALA A 46 9.11 8.15 -11.54
C ALA A 46 9.29 6.63 -11.42
N ILE A 47 8.30 5.94 -10.86
CA ILE A 47 8.32 4.49 -10.71
C ILE A 47 7.17 3.89 -11.52
N SER A 48 7.52 3.04 -12.47
CA SER A 48 6.56 2.32 -13.30
C SER A 48 6.74 0.82 -13.11
N SER A 49 5.66 0.07 -13.28
CA SER A 49 5.68 -1.39 -13.31
C SER A 49 5.37 -1.88 -14.72
N VAL A 50 6.03 -2.95 -15.14
CA VAL A 50 5.79 -3.62 -16.41
C VAL A 50 5.45 -5.07 -16.13
N ALA A 51 4.27 -5.50 -16.52
CA ALA A 51 3.85 -6.89 -16.45
C ALA A 51 3.98 -7.50 -17.85
N ARG A 52 4.89 -8.46 -18.02
CA ARG A 52 5.08 -9.15 -19.31
C ARG A 52 4.19 -10.40 -19.38
N GLY A 53 3.54 -10.60 -20.53
CA GLY A 53 2.87 -11.86 -20.86
C GLY A 53 3.85 -12.88 -21.44
N THR A 54 3.46 -14.15 -21.50
CA THR A 54 4.31 -15.25 -22.00
C THR A 54 4.83 -14.96 -23.42
N ASP A 55 3.95 -14.47 -24.30
CA ASP A 55 4.21 -14.16 -25.71
C ASP A 55 3.82 -12.72 -26.11
N LYS A 56 3.46 -11.85 -25.15
CA LYS A 56 2.98 -10.47 -25.41
C LYS A 56 3.90 -9.43 -24.79
N ALA A 57 3.91 -8.24 -25.41
CA ALA A 57 4.68 -7.07 -24.96
C ALA A 57 4.36 -6.65 -23.50
N GLY A 58 3.18 -7.00 -22.99
CA GLY A 58 2.78 -6.73 -21.61
C GLY A 58 2.09 -5.39 -21.42
N PHE A 59 1.84 -5.03 -20.16
CA PHE A 59 1.22 -3.76 -19.78
C PHE A 59 2.17 -2.95 -18.90
N ALA A 60 2.39 -1.69 -19.28
CA ALA A 60 3.08 -0.72 -18.45
C ALA A 60 2.06 0.06 -17.61
N ARG A 61 2.38 0.29 -16.34
CA ARG A 61 1.59 1.12 -15.43
C ARG A 61 2.51 2.16 -14.80
N SER A 62 2.02 3.39 -14.66
CA SER A 62 2.74 4.50 -14.03
C SER A 62 2.77 4.43 -12.50
N GLU A 63 2.56 3.23 -11.96
CA GLU A 63 2.51 2.95 -10.53
C GLU A 63 3.52 1.85 -10.19
N PRO A 64 4.11 1.88 -8.97
CA PRO A 64 4.95 0.79 -8.53
C PRO A 64 4.15 -0.51 -8.42
N PRO A 65 4.83 -1.68 -8.39
CA PRO A 65 4.19 -2.94 -8.07
C PRO A 65 3.38 -2.83 -6.76
N PHE A 66 2.29 -3.56 -6.63
CA PHE A 66 1.35 -3.41 -5.52
C PHE A 66 2.01 -3.43 -4.12
N LYS A 67 2.98 -4.32 -3.88
CA LYS A 67 3.73 -4.40 -2.63
C LYS A 67 4.67 -3.22 -2.34
N ALA A 68 4.81 -2.28 -3.27
CA ALA A 68 5.56 -1.04 -3.13
C ALA A 68 4.68 0.21 -3.31
N ARG A 69 3.36 0.05 -3.48
CA ARG A 69 2.41 1.18 -3.43
C ARG A 69 2.21 1.61 -1.98
N ARG A 70 1.98 2.90 -1.77
CA ARG A 70 1.67 3.43 -0.44
C ARG A 70 0.20 3.24 -0.12
N VAL A 71 -0.13 3.12 1.16
CA VAL A 71 -1.52 2.99 1.64
C VAL A 71 -2.44 4.04 1.03
N ARG A 72 -2.04 5.32 1.07
CA ARG A 72 -2.81 6.45 0.52
C ARG A 72 -3.11 6.30 -0.98
N ASP A 73 -2.16 5.77 -1.75
CA ASP A 73 -2.27 5.68 -3.21
C ASP A 73 -3.24 4.54 -3.56
N ILE A 74 -3.19 3.44 -2.77
CA ILE A 74 -4.13 2.32 -2.90
C ILE A 74 -5.55 2.75 -2.48
N ALA A 75 -5.69 3.48 -1.37
CA ALA A 75 -6.98 4.00 -0.91
C ALA A 75 -7.65 4.91 -1.95
N ALA A 76 -6.87 5.78 -2.61
CA ALA A 76 -7.36 6.60 -3.72
C ALA A 76 -7.83 5.73 -4.91
N SER A 77 -7.05 4.70 -5.28
CA SER A 77 -7.46 3.75 -6.32
C SER A 77 -8.76 3.01 -5.96
N LEU A 78 -8.93 2.59 -4.71
CA LEU A 78 -10.14 1.92 -4.23
C LEU A 78 -11.35 2.84 -4.27
N THR A 79 -11.16 4.10 -3.88
CA THR A 79 -12.21 5.13 -3.95
C THR A 79 -12.67 5.34 -5.38
N ASN A 80 -11.73 5.46 -6.33
CA ASN A 80 -12.04 5.61 -7.75
C ASN A 80 -12.72 4.36 -8.32
N GLN A 81 -12.24 3.17 -7.98
CA GLN A 81 -12.88 1.92 -8.38
C GLN A 81 -14.33 1.86 -7.88
N LEU A 82 -14.56 2.15 -6.60
CA LEU A 82 -15.89 2.15 -6.01
C LEU A 82 -16.81 3.16 -6.68
N ALA A 83 -16.33 4.37 -6.96
CA ALA A 83 -17.11 5.38 -7.67
C ALA A 83 -17.52 4.91 -9.08
N ASN A 84 -16.61 4.28 -9.80
CA ASN A 84 -16.85 3.78 -11.16
C ASN A 84 -17.74 2.53 -11.20
N GLU A 85 -17.73 1.71 -10.15
CA GLU A 85 -18.47 0.44 -10.10
C GLU A 85 -19.78 0.54 -9.29
N ARG A 86 -20.05 1.69 -8.66
CA ARG A 86 -21.27 1.95 -7.86
C ARG A 86 -22.56 1.71 -8.64
N TYR A 87 -22.56 1.96 -9.94
CA TYR A 87 -23.73 1.75 -10.80
C TYR A 87 -24.24 0.30 -10.78
N HIS A 88 -23.38 -0.70 -10.55
CA HIS A 88 -23.82 -2.10 -10.44
C HIS A 88 -24.85 -2.28 -9.32
N PHE A 89 -24.63 -1.62 -8.18
CA PHE A 89 -25.57 -1.62 -7.07
C PHE A 89 -26.86 -0.87 -7.42
N GLU A 90 -26.73 0.33 -8.01
CA GLU A 90 -27.87 1.21 -8.32
C GLU A 90 -28.82 0.60 -9.37
N GLN A 91 -28.28 -0.19 -10.30
CA GLN A 91 -29.05 -0.90 -11.33
C GLN A 91 -29.57 -2.27 -10.85
N GLY A 92 -29.29 -2.67 -9.60
CA GLY A 92 -29.67 -3.98 -9.07
C GLY A 92 -28.92 -5.17 -9.69
N ASN A 93 -27.77 -4.93 -10.33
CA ASN A 93 -26.93 -6.00 -10.86
C ASN A 93 -26.10 -6.64 -9.73
N GLU A 94 -26.76 -7.49 -8.94
CA GLU A 94 -26.18 -8.09 -7.74
C GLU A 94 -24.92 -8.92 -8.00
N ASP A 95 -24.83 -9.60 -9.14
CA ASP A 95 -23.70 -10.46 -9.46
C ASP A 95 -22.42 -9.67 -9.72
N GLU A 96 -22.50 -8.59 -10.52
CA GLU A 96 -21.37 -7.70 -10.72
C GLU A 96 -21.04 -6.93 -9.43
N TRP A 97 -22.05 -6.47 -8.70
CA TRP A 97 -21.82 -5.81 -7.41
C TRP A 97 -21.09 -6.72 -6.41
N ARG A 98 -21.43 -8.02 -6.38
CA ARG A 98 -20.73 -9.01 -5.55
C ARG A 98 -19.26 -9.16 -5.95
N LYS A 99 -18.93 -9.08 -7.25
CA LYS A 99 -17.54 -9.12 -7.74
C LYS A 99 -16.78 -7.86 -7.30
N THR A 100 -17.38 -6.69 -7.45
CA THR A 100 -16.85 -5.41 -6.97
C THR A 100 -16.53 -5.48 -5.48
N VAL A 101 -17.49 -5.90 -4.64
CA VAL A 101 -17.31 -6.04 -3.19
C VAL A 101 -16.12 -6.94 -2.87
N LYS A 102 -16.01 -8.12 -3.50
CA LYS A 102 -14.90 -9.05 -3.26
C LYS A 102 -13.56 -8.45 -3.68
N SER A 103 -13.51 -7.77 -4.83
CA SER A 103 -12.32 -7.11 -5.34
C SER A 103 -11.81 -6.02 -4.39
N ILE A 104 -12.70 -5.12 -3.98
CA ILE A 104 -12.39 -4.03 -3.04
C ILE A 104 -11.99 -4.60 -1.67
N SER A 105 -12.74 -5.58 -1.15
CA SER A 105 -12.46 -6.18 0.17
C SER A 105 -11.12 -6.92 0.20
N GLY A 106 -10.77 -7.60 -0.90
CA GLY A 106 -9.47 -8.27 -1.05
C GLY A 106 -8.33 -7.25 -1.02
N THR A 107 -8.47 -6.19 -1.81
CA THR A 107 -7.47 -5.12 -1.88
C THR A 107 -7.34 -4.37 -0.55
N LEU A 108 -8.45 -4.08 0.15
CA LEU A 108 -8.44 -3.48 1.48
C LEU A 108 -7.71 -4.35 2.49
N ARG A 109 -7.94 -5.67 2.48
CA ARG A 109 -7.26 -6.62 3.37
C ARG A 109 -5.75 -6.57 3.14
N ASP A 110 -5.30 -6.64 1.89
CA ASP A 110 -3.88 -6.57 1.59
C ASP A 110 -3.31 -5.19 1.95
N THR A 111 -4.11 -4.12 1.82
CA THR A 111 -3.70 -2.76 2.19
C THR A 111 -3.54 -2.60 3.70
N TRP A 112 -4.35 -3.29 4.52
CA TRP A 112 -4.14 -3.35 5.98
C TRP A 112 -2.79 -4.00 6.33
N GLU A 113 -2.36 -5.02 5.59
CA GLU A 113 -1.04 -5.62 5.77
C GLU A 113 0.07 -4.63 5.40
N ILE A 114 -0.06 -3.94 4.27
CA ILE A 114 0.86 -2.88 3.85
C ILE A 114 0.90 -1.75 4.90
N ALA A 115 -0.25 -1.36 5.47
CA ALA A 115 -0.33 -0.31 6.47
C ALA A 115 0.43 -0.66 7.76
N VAL A 116 0.35 -1.92 8.20
CA VAL A 116 1.19 -2.41 9.31
C VAL A 116 2.68 -2.38 8.93
N GLU A 117 3.03 -2.77 7.71
CA GLU A 117 4.42 -2.68 7.23
C GLU A 117 4.92 -1.23 7.20
N GLU A 118 4.10 -0.25 6.80
CA GLU A 118 4.46 1.16 6.82
C GLU A 118 4.71 1.67 8.25
N VAL A 119 3.82 1.34 9.19
CA VAL A 119 3.88 1.78 10.60
C VAL A 119 5.08 1.18 11.34
N VAL A 120 5.36 -0.11 11.14
CA VAL A 120 6.54 -0.78 11.73
C VAL A 120 7.82 -0.45 10.95
N GLY A 121 7.66 -0.02 9.70
CA GLY A 121 8.70 0.36 8.74
C GLY A 121 9.64 1.47 9.19
N HIS A 122 9.35 2.16 10.29
CA HIS A 122 10.30 3.09 10.91
C HIS A 122 11.53 2.39 11.47
N VAL A 123 11.40 1.15 11.95
CA VAL A 123 12.50 0.40 12.59
C VAL A 123 12.99 -0.73 11.70
N ILE A 124 12.06 -1.53 11.18
CA ILE A 124 12.35 -2.71 10.37
C ILE A 124 11.54 -2.62 9.09
N ARG A 125 12.20 -2.70 7.94
CA ARG A 125 11.56 -2.72 6.62
C ARG A 125 11.80 -4.06 5.93
N ARG A 126 10.77 -4.54 5.24
CA ARG A 126 10.87 -5.71 4.36
C ARG A 126 12.00 -5.48 3.34
N LEU A 127 12.88 -6.47 3.21
CA LEU A 127 14.04 -6.47 2.29
C LEU A 127 15.11 -5.39 2.56
N SER A 128 15.09 -4.74 3.73
CA SER A 128 16.18 -3.86 4.14
C SER A 128 17.33 -4.63 4.79
N ASN A 129 18.56 -4.14 4.61
CA ASN A 129 19.77 -4.65 5.27
C ASN A 129 20.05 -3.98 6.63
N GLU A 130 19.23 -3.00 7.03
CA GLU A 130 19.45 -2.16 8.20
C GLU A 130 18.26 -2.20 9.14
N VAL A 131 18.53 -2.21 10.45
CA VAL A 131 17.55 -1.97 11.50
C VAL A 131 17.79 -0.58 12.07
N LYS A 132 16.79 0.30 12.00
CA LYS A 132 16.91 1.71 12.45
C LYS A 132 16.65 1.84 13.94
N THR A 133 17.64 1.49 14.76
CA THR A 133 17.53 1.49 16.22
C THR A 133 17.18 2.86 16.81
N ARG A 134 17.62 3.96 16.18
CA ARG A 134 17.27 5.33 16.61
C ARG A 134 15.79 5.67 16.44
N ASP A 135 15.15 5.10 15.43
CA ASP A 135 13.73 5.31 15.15
C ASP A 135 12.83 4.40 16.01
N LEU A 136 13.38 3.58 16.91
CA LEU A 136 12.62 2.69 17.80
C LEU A 136 11.58 3.44 18.62
N VAL A 137 11.90 4.67 19.03
CA VAL A 137 10.97 5.56 19.74
C VAL A 137 9.66 5.77 18.96
N LYS A 138 9.68 5.75 17.62
CA LYS A 138 8.46 5.95 16.82
C LYS A 138 7.44 4.84 17.00
N LEU A 139 7.85 3.65 17.44
CA LEU A 139 6.91 2.57 17.74
C LEU A 139 6.11 2.84 19.01
N THR A 140 6.57 3.73 19.92
CA THR A 140 5.83 4.07 21.14
C THR A 140 4.57 4.89 20.85
N ALA A 141 4.46 5.46 19.64
CA ALA A 141 3.23 6.09 19.20
C ALA A 141 2.09 5.08 19.05
N ILE A 142 2.39 3.80 18.78
CA ILE A 142 1.40 2.75 18.52
C ILE A 142 0.74 2.33 19.83
N THR A 143 -0.58 2.39 19.89
CA THR A 143 -1.38 2.02 21.06
C THR A 143 -2.10 0.70 20.86
N VAL A 144 -2.58 0.09 21.95
CA VAL A 144 -3.43 -1.11 21.87
C VAL A 144 -4.73 -0.84 21.09
N ALA A 145 -5.26 0.39 21.16
CA ALA A 145 -6.44 0.78 20.40
C ALA A 145 -6.17 0.73 18.89
N ASP A 146 -4.98 1.17 18.46
CA ASP A 146 -4.56 1.09 17.05
C ASP A 146 -4.50 -0.35 16.55
N CYS A 147 -3.94 -1.26 17.36
CA CYS A 147 -3.85 -2.68 17.03
C CYS A 147 -5.24 -3.33 16.92
N ARG A 148 -6.18 -2.96 17.81
CA ARG A 148 -7.56 -3.44 17.76
C ARG A 148 -8.27 -2.92 16.52
N ALA A 149 -8.18 -1.62 16.23
CA ALA A 149 -8.79 -1.01 15.06
C ALA A 149 -8.30 -1.67 13.76
N MET A 150 -6.99 -1.88 13.63
CA MET A 150 -6.40 -2.60 12.50
C MET A 150 -6.93 -4.04 12.42
N ARG A 151 -6.95 -4.77 13.54
CA ARG A 151 -7.39 -6.16 13.54
C ARG A 151 -8.87 -6.30 13.17
N ASP A 152 -9.70 -5.39 13.66
CA ASP A 152 -11.13 -5.35 13.39
C ASP A 152 -11.39 -5.02 11.92
N GLY A 153 -10.72 -4.00 11.37
CA GLY A 153 -10.82 -3.63 9.95
C GLY A 153 -10.41 -4.78 9.02
N PHE A 154 -9.27 -5.41 9.31
CA PHE A 154 -8.83 -6.61 8.59
C PHE A 154 -9.85 -7.76 8.71
N GLY A 155 -10.42 -7.96 9.91
CA GLY A 155 -11.43 -8.98 10.18
C GLY A 155 -12.69 -8.79 9.34
N ARG A 156 -13.23 -7.56 9.30
CA ARG A 156 -14.40 -7.22 8.49
C ARG A 156 -14.17 -7.43 7.00
N CYS A 157 -13.03 -7.00 6.46
CA CYS A 157 -12.65 -7.26 5.07
C CYS A 157 -12.57 -8.76 4.77
N SER A 158 -12.02 -9.55 5.69
CA SER A 158 -11.90 -11.01 5.54
C SER A 158 -13.25 -11.70 5.52
N GLN A 159 -14.21 -11.24 6.33
CA GLN A 159 -15.57 -11.80 6.36
C GLN A 159 -16.27 -11.68 4.99
N LEU A 160 -16.01 -10.61 4.25
CA LEU A 160 -16.59 -10.37 2.91
C LEU A 160 -16.01 -11.28 1.82
N LEU A 161 -14.87 -11.94 2.07
CA LEU A 161 -14.21 -12.83 1.12
C LEU A 161 -14.64 -14.29 1.26
N HIS A 162 -15.22 -14.67 2.40
CA HIS A 162 -15.70 -16.03 2.60
C HIS A 162 -16.95 -16.32 1.76
N SER A 163 -17.01 -17.52 1.19
CA SER A 163 -18.26 -18.06 0.65
C SER A 163 -19.19 -18.33 1.84
N ALA A 164 -20.19 -17.48 2.02
CA ALA A 164 -21.23 -17.73 3.02
C ALA A 164 -21.94 -19.06 2.71
N ALA A 165 -22.31 -19.82 3.75
CA ALA A 165 -23.18 -20.98 3.58
C ALA A 165 -24.47 -20.55 2.87
N ALA A 166 -24.96 -21.36 1.92
CA ALA A 166 -26.12 -21.04 1.09
C ALA A 166 -27.37 -20.63 1.90
N VAL A 167 -27.50 -21.13 3.13
CA VAL A 167 -28.59 -20.82 4.07
C VAL A 167 -28.58 -19.36 4.54
N LEU A 168 -27.42 -18.69 4.56
CA LEU A 168 -27.31 -17.33 5.11
C LEU A 168 -27.68 -16.23 4.11
N ASN A 169 -27.74 -16.54 2.80
CA ASN A 169 -27.99 -15.64 1.64
C ASN A 169 -27.78 -14.14 1.93
N ARG A 170 -26.61 -13.78 2.48
CA ARG A 170 -26.39 -12.43 3.00
C ARG A 170 -26.23 -11.49 1.80
N PRO A 171 -27.02 -10.40 1.72
CA PRO A 171 -26.86 -9.45 0.64
C PRO A 171 -25.46 -8.83 0.72
N PRO A 172 -24.83 -8.53 -0.42
CA PRO A 172 -23.59 -7.78 -0.44
C PRO A 172 -23.77 -6.42 0.29
N PRO A 173 -22.73 -5.90 0.93
CA PRO A 173 -22.78 -4.61 1.62
C PRO A 173 -23.16 -3.49 0.64
N ARG A 174 -23.73 -2.42 1.18
CA ARG A 174 -24.01 -1.20 0.40
C ARG A 174 -22.71 -0.46 0.08
N PRO A 175 -22.68 0.37 -0.99
CA PRO A 175 -21.50 1.16 -1.33
C PRO A 175 -20.96 2.00 -0.15
N GLU A 176 -21.85 2.57 0.67
CA GLU A 176 -21.48 3.41 1.82
C GLU A 176 -20.67 2.63 2.88
N ALA A 177 -20.94 1.33 3.04
CA ALA A 177 -20.16 0.51 3.94
C ALA A 177 -18.73 0.30 3.43
N LEU A 178 -18.53 0.19 2.10
CA LEU A 178 -17.19 0.11 1.52
C LEU A 178 -16.44 1.44 1.63
N VAL A 179 -17.13 2.58 1.43
CA VAL A 179 -16.56 3.92 1.68
C VAL A 179 -16.04 4.00 3.11
N ALA A 180 -16.86 3.62 4.09
CA ALA A 180 -16.48 3.66 5.49
C ALA A 180 -15.24 2.79 5.81
N GLU A 181 -15.07 1.63 5.17
CA GLU A 181 -13.86 0.81 5.36
C GLU A 181 -12.61 1.45 4.73
N ILE A 182 -12.74 2.07 3.54
CA ILE A 182 -11.63 2.80 2.89
C ILE A 182 -11.20 3.99 3.74
N ASP A 183 -12.18 4.75 4.24
CA ASP A 183 -11.94 5.93 5.09
C ASP A 183 -11.32 5.53 6.43
N ALA A 184 -11.81 4.44 7.06
CA ALA A 184 -11.26 3.94 8.31
C ALA A 184 -9.78 3.54 8.17
N LEU A 185 -9.41 2.86 7.09
CA LEU A 185 -8.03 2.49 6.80
C LEU A 185 -7.15 3.72 6.54
N SER A 186 -7.66 4.68 5.76
CA SER A 186 -6.93 5.91 5.44
C SER A 186 -6.69 6.76 6.69
N ALA A 187 -7.73 6.97 7.50
CA ALA A 187 -7.65 7.73 8.74
C ALA A 187 -6.70 7.07 9.74
N TRP A 188 -6.76 5.74 9.89
CA TRP A 188 -5.86 4.99 10.77
C TRP A 188 -4.39 5.18 10.36
N ALA A 189 -4.09 5.06 9.07
CA ALA A 189 -2.72 5.19 8.56
C ALA A 189 -2.20 6.63 8.69
N ASP A 190 -3.03 7.63 8.40
CA ASP A 190 -2.66 9.03 8.47
C ASP A 190 -2.44 9.50 9.92
N ASP A 191 -3.32 9.12 10.84
CA ASP A 191 -3.21 9.47 12.26
C ASP A 191 -1.94 8.87 12.90
N LEU A 192 -1.69 7.57 12.68
CA LEU A 192 -0.46 6.93 13.17
C LEU A 192 0.79 7.60 12.60
N ARG A 193 0.82 7.87 11.29
CA ARG A 193 1.95 8.55 10.65
C ARG A 193 2.21 9.92 11.27
N GLN A 194 1.16 10.70 11.58
CA GLN A 194 1.31 12.00 12.24
C GLN A 194 1.89 11.84 13.64
N ARG A 195 1.33 10.94 14.46
CA ARG A 195 1.85 10.66 15.81
C ARG A 195 3.31 10.17 15.78
N GLN A 196 3.65 9.25 14.88
CA GLN A 196 5.01 8.74 14.71
C GLN A 196 6.01 9.83 14.27
N SER A 197 5.55 10.83 13.52
CA SER A 197 6.38 11.96 13.11
C SER A 197 6.61 12.97 14.25
N ALA A 198 5.65 13.08 15.18
CA ALA A 198 5.74 13.96 16.35
C ALA A 198 6.60 13.39 17.49
N VAL A 199 6.80 12.06 17.53
CA VAL A 199 7.64 11.42 18.55
C VAL A 199 9.12 11.62 18.20
N THR A 200 9.83 12.33 19.08
CA THR A 200 11.28 12.55 19.03
C THR A 200 11.93 12.13 20.34
N LEU A 201 13.12 11.53 20.27
CA LEU A 201 13.96 11.41 21.47
C LEU A 201 14.41 12.81 21.90
N PRO A 202 14.43 13.10 23.21
CA PRO A 202 14.99 14.34 23.74
C PRO A 202 16.48 14.48 23.45
#